data_AF-A0A109BM99-F1
#
_entry.id   AF-A0A109BM99-F1
#
_cell.length_a   1.000
_cell.length_b   1.000
_cell.length_c   1.000
_cell.angle_alpha   90.00
_cell.angle_beta   90.00
_cell.angle_gamma   90.00
#
_symmetry.space_group_name_H-M   'P 1'
#
loop_
_entity.id
_entity.type
_entity.pdbx_description
1 polymer ?
#
loop_
_entity_poly.entity_id
_entity_poly.type
_entity_poly.pdbx_seq_one_letter_code
_entity_poly.pdbx_strand_id
1 'polypeptide(L)'
;MSRGDEPVVLFGDETSFALAMALQGNFPVAELMFEVSDAKESRGVLTAIGLGRAIVVERRDGDAHLSAIGADLSRHVASGARFVLTGRAQSIQSVSQALKKSGMASSSVKSKAYWSPGKSGLD
;
A
#
# COMPACT_ATOMS: atom_id res chain seq x y z
N MET A 1 9.73 -18.19 -13.60
CA MET A 1 9.41 -17.96 -12.18
C MET A 1 7.94 -18.29 -11.99
N SER A 2 7.60 -19.10 -10.99
CA SER A 2 6.21 -19.42 -10.65
C SER A 2 5.52 -18.16 -10.12
N ARG A 3 4.22 -17.96 -10.39
CA ARG A 3 3.39 -16.79 -10.00
C ARG A 3 3.27 -16.55 -8.47
N GLY A 4 4.07 -17.21 -7.64
CA GLY A 4 4.06 -17.13 -6.17
C GLY A 4 5.32 -16.55 -5.51
N ASP A 5 6.46 -16.50 -6.22
CA ASP A 5 7.75 -16.09 -5.62
C ASP A 5 8.08 -14.60 -5.77
N GLU A 6 7.30 -13.88 -6.60
CA GLU A 6 7.48 -12.45 -6.80
C GLU A 6 7.14 -11.69 -5.51
N PRO A 7 8.09 -10.87 -4.98
CA PRO A 7 7.86 -10.17 -3.73
C PRO A 7 6.72 -9.17 -3.86
N VAL A 8 5.94 -9.06 -2.79
CA VAL A 8 4.78 -8.18 -2.71
C VAL A 8 5.16 -6.85 -2.10
N VAL A 9 4.69 -5.77 -2.72
CA VAL A 9 4.66 -4.42 -2.15
C VAL A 9 3.21 -4.07 -1.87
N LEU A 10 2.89 -3.77 -0.61
CA LEU A 10 1.55 -3.35 -0.20
C LEU A 10 1.55 -1.85 0.10
N PHE A 11 0.59 -1.14 -0.50
CA PHE A 11 0.17 0.18 -0.06
C PHE A 11 -1.29 0.13 0.42
N GLY A 12 -1.56 0.70 1.58
CA GLY A 12 -2.92 0.83 2.09
C GLY A 12 -3.04 1.86 3.21
N ASP A 13 -4.10 1.73 3.98
CA ASP A 13 -4.33 2.50 5.21
C ASP A 13 -4.60 1.54 6.38
N GLU A 14 -5.07 2.06 7.52
CA GLU A 14 -5.37 1.25 8.72
C GLU A 14 -6.29 0.05 8.44
N THR A 15 -7.21 0.19 7.47
CA THR A 15 -8.14 -0.89 7.07
C THR A 15 -7.43 -2.05 6.36
N SER A 16 -6.15 -1.88 6.02
CA SER A 16 -5.32 -2.86 5.31
C SER A 16 -4.36 -3.63 6.23
N PHE A 17 -4.32 -3.35 7.54
CA PHE A 17 -3.39 -4.01 8.46
C PHE A 17 -3.60 -5.53 8.52
N ALA A 18 -4.84 -6.00 8.58
CA ALA A 18 -5.16 -7.42 8.59
C ALA A 18 -4.72 -8.12 7.29
N LEU A 19 -4.88 -7.46 6.13
CA LEU A 19 -4.40 -7.96 4.86
C LEU A 19 -2.87 -8.08 4.84
N ALA A 20 -2.16 -7.10 5.41
CA ALA A 20 -0.72 -7.12 5.50
C ALA A 20 -0.18 -8.30 6.31
N MET A 21 -0.83 -8.62 7.43
CA MET A 21 -0.51 -9.82 8.22
C MET A 21 -0.70 -11.10 7.39
N ALA A 22 -1.82 -11.21 6.68
CA ALA A 22 -2.09 -12.36 5.83
C ALA A 22 -1.06 -12.48 4.70
N LEU A 23 -0.65 -11.37 4.08
CA LEU A 23 0.38 -11.39 3.03
C LEU A 23 1.74 -11.82 3.56
N GLN A 24 2.18 -11.30 4.71
CA GLN A 24 3.47 -11.65 5.31
C GLN A 24 3.57 -13.15 5.65
N GLY A 25 2.45 -13.78 6.03
CA GLY A 25 2.41 -15.22 6.32
C GLY A 25 2.40 -16.13 5.09
N ASN A 26 2.10 -15.60 3.90
CA ASN A 26 1.87 -16.42 2.69
C ASN A 26 2.77 -16.07 1.51
N PHE A 27 3.41 -14.90 1.48
CA PHE A 27 4.22 -14.43 0.37
C PHE A 27 5.50 -13.71 0.85
N PRO A 28 6.58 -13.72 0.06
CA PRO A 28 7.69 -12.80 0.27
C PRO A 28 7.19 -11.35 0.18
N VAL A 29 7.48 -10.55 1.20
CA VAL A 29 7.10 -9.13 1.25
C VAL A 29 8.35 -8.27 1.10
N ALA A 30 8.36 -7.40 0.09
CA ALA A 30 9.42 -6.41 -0.10
C ALA A 30 9.19 -5.16 0.76
N GLU A 31 7.96 -4.65 0.78
CA GLU A 31 7.63 -3.42 1.50
C GLU A 31 6.15 -3.39 1.90
N LEU A 32 5.87 -2.89 3.11
CA LEU A 32 4.54 -2.54 3.58
C LEU A 32 4.55 -1.05 3.89
N MET A 33 3.68 -0.30 3.25
CA MET A 33 3.56 1.14 3.47
C MET A 33 2.11 1.53 3.71
N PHE A 34 1.86 2.30 4.76
CA PHE A 34 0.53 2.74 5.13
C PHE A 34 0.46 4.26 5.21
N GLU A 35 -0.50 4.86 4.49
CA GLU A 35 -0.98 6.19 4.86
C GLU A 35 -1.93 6.06 6.06
N VAL A 36 -1.82 6.90 7.08
CA VAL A 36 -2.62 6.76 8.31
C VAL A 36 -3.09 8.10 8.85
N SER A 37 -4.12 8.07 9.67
CA SER A 37 -4.67 9.23 10.41
C SER A 37 -3.71 9.73 11.47
N ASP A 38 -3.13 8.81 12.24
CA ASP A 38 -2.24 9.08 13.36
C ASP A 38 -1.07 8.09 13.29
N ALA A 39 0.13 8.60 13.08
CA ALA A 39 1.31 7.76 12.90
C ALA A 39 1.83 7.16 14.22
N LYS A 40 1.48 7.70 15.38
CA LYS A 40 1.90 7.16 16.68
C LYS A 40 1.04 5.97 17.06
N GLU A 41 -0.28 6.13 17.00
CA GLU A 41 -1.26 5.07 17.27
C GLU A 41 -1.04 3.89 16.32
N SER A 42 -0.94 4.18 15.02
CA SER A 42 -0.74 3.16 13.99
C SER A 42 0.54 2.36 14.19
N ARG A 43 1.66 3.00 14.56
CA ARG A 43 2.91 2.30 14.89
C ARG A 43 2.76 1.38 16.09
N GLY A 44 2.00 1.79 17.10
CA GLY A 44 1.68 0.97 18.27
C GLY A 44 0.95 -0.31 17.86
N VAL A 45 -0.11 -0.17 17.06
CA VAL A 45 -0.89 -1.31 16.54
C VAL A 45 -0.03 -2.22 15.67
N LEU A 46 0.69 -1.67 14.68
CA LEU A 46 1.55 -2.43 13.77
C LEU A 46 2.63 -3.21 14.53
N THR A 47 3.22 -2.62 15.57
CA THR A 47 4.19 -3.33 16.42
C THR A 47 3.54 -4.50 17.15
N ALA A 48 2.36 -4.29 17.75
CA ALA A 48 1.66 -5.32 18.50
C ALA A 48 1.26 -6.54 17.64
N ILE A 49 1.04 -6.33 16.33
CA ILE A 49 0.66 -7.39 15.38
C ILE A 49 1.85 -7.94 14.56
N GLY A 50 3.09 -7.60 14.91
CA GLY A 50 4.30 -8.12 14.25
C GLY A 50 4.70 -7.42 12.95
N LEU A 51 4.08 -6.29 12.62
CA LEU A 51 4.32 -5.46 11.43
C LEU A 51 5.13 -4.19 11.74
N GLY A 52 5.88 -4.16 12.84
CA GLY A 52 6.61 -2.96 13.31
C GLY A 52 7.67 -2.41 12.33
N ARG A 53 8.02 -3.14 11.26
CA ARG A 53 8.92 -2.68 10.19
C ARG A 53 8.21 -1.97 9.04
N ALA A 54 6.88 -1.90 9.05
CA ALA A 54 6.12 -1.21 8.03
C ALA A 54 6.42 0.30 8.05
N ILE A 55 6.43 0.91 6.87
CA ILE A 55 6.56 2.36 6.71
C ILE A 55 5.20 2.99 7.00
N VAL A 56 5.17 3.98 7.89
CA VAL A 56 3.96 4.68 8.30
C VAL A 56 4.10 6.15 7.93
N VAL A 57 3.19 6.63 7.09
CA VAL A 57 3.13 8.01 6.61
C VAL A 57 1.82 8.62 7.08
N GLU A 58 1.87 9.66 7.90
CA GLU A 58 0.66 10.37 8.30
C GLU A 58 0.06 11.13 7.11
N ARG A 59 -1.26 11.05 6.95
CA ARG A 59 -2.00 11.78 5.91
C ARG A 59 -1.82 13.28 6.12
N ARG A 60 -1.61 14.00 5.02
CA ARG A 60 -1.46 15.45 5.02
C ARG A 60 -2.57 16.12 4.24
N ASP A 61 -2.82 17.39 4.57
CA ASP A 61 -3.78 18.22 3.86
C ASP A 61 -3.50 18.26 2.35
N GLY A 62 -4.58 18.25 1.57
CA GLY A 62 -4.49 18.22 0.11
C GLY A 62 -3.79 16.97 -0.44
N ASP A 63 -3.67 15.91 0.36
CA ASP A 63 -3.01 14.66 -0.01
C ASP A 63 -1.54 14.82 -0.43
N ALA A 64 -0.86 15.84 0.12
CA ALA A 64 0.52 16.21 -0.24
C ALA A 64 1.56 15.10 0.00
N HIS A 65 1.24 14.12 0.84
CA HIS A 65 2.08 12.96 1.11
C HIS A 65 2.10 11.92 -0.03
N LEU A 66 1.06 11.86 -0.86
CA LEU A 66 0.90 10.79 -1.85
C LEU A 66 1.98 10.81 -2.95
N SER A 67 2.49 11.98 -3.31
CA SER A 67 3.58 12.08 -4.30
C SER A 67 4.87 11.45 -3.78
N ALA A 68 5.18 11.62 -2.49
CA ALA A 68 6.36 11.02 -1.88
C ALA A 68 6.21 9.50 -1.78
N ILE A 69 5.04 9.03 -1.34
CA ILE A 69 4.69 7.60 -1.30
C ILE A 69 4.85 6.95 -2.68
N GLY A 70 4.29 7.57 -3.73
CA GLY A 70 4.40 7.05 -5.09
C GLY A 70 5.84 6.97 -5.59
N ALA A 71 6.68 7.96 -5.26
CA ALA A 71 8.10 7.97 -5.60
C ALA A 71 8.90 6.92 -4.81
N ASP A 72 8.52 6.65 -3.56
CA ASP A 72 9.18 5.62 -2.76
C ASP A 72 8.88 4.22 -3.29
N LEU A 73 7.61 3.94 -3.54
CA LEU A 73 7.15 2.64 -4.03
C LEU A 73 7.62 2.35 -5.46
N SER A 74 7.86 3.38 -6.28
CA SER A 74 8.30 3.19 -7.67
C SER A 74 9.66 2.52 -7.79
N ARG A 75 10.50 2.58 -6.75
CA ARG A 75 11.80 1.87 -6.70
C ARG A 75 11.65 0.36 -6.87
N HIS A 76 10.49 -0.20 -6.55
CA HIS A 76 10.20 -1.63 -6.69
C HIS A 76 9.68 -2.04 -8.07
N VAL A 77 9.43 -1.09 -8.98
CA VAL A 77 8.95 -1.41 -10.33
C VAL A 77 9.98 -2.20 -11.12
N ALA A 78 11.24 -1.78 -11.07
CA ALA A 78 12.33 -2.44 -11.80
C ALA A 78 12.65 -3.85 -11.26
N SER A 79 12.34 -4.14 -9.98
CA SER A 79 12.54 -5.47 -9.41
C SER A 79 11.44 -6.47 -9.80
N GLY A 80 10.43 -6.04 -10.57
CA GLY A 80 9.30 -6.90 -10.95
C GLY A 80 8.38 -7.26 -9.79
N ALA A 81 8.33 -6.42 -8.75
CA ALA A 81 7.45 -6.66 -7.60
C ALA A 81 5.97 -6.63 -8.00
N ARG A 82 5.15 -7.37 -7.27
CA ARG A 82 3.69 -7.28 -7.37
C ARG A 82 3.16 -6.26 -6.39
N PHE A 83 2.37 -5.32 -6.89
CA PHE A 83 1.76 -4.26 -6.10
C PHE A 83 0.34 -4.65 -5.68
N VAL A 84 0.04 -4.49 -4.41
CA VAL A 84 -1.31 -4.56 -3.85
C VAL A 84 -1.65 -3.18 -3.29
N LEU A 85 -2.71 -2.56 -3.81
CA LEU A 85 -3.13 -1.21 -3.42
C LEU A 85 -4.55 -1.27 -2.83
N THR A 86 -4.70 -0.95 -1.55
CA THR A 86 -6.00 -1.03 -0.84
C THR A 86 -6.30 0.23 -0.03
N GLY A 87 -7.47 0.30 0.62
CA GLY A 87 -7.86 1.44 1.44
C GLY A 87 -8.60 2.53 0.65
N ARG A 88 -8.23 3.80 0.87
CA ARG A 88 -8.88 4.97 0.27
C ARG A 88 -8.75 5.05 -1.25
N ALA A 89 -9.87 5.20 -1.96
CA ALA A 89 -9.92 5.24 -3.42
C ALA A 89 -9.02 6.31 -4.07
N GLN A 90 -9.03 7.54 -3.55
CA GLN A 90 -8.22 8.65 -4.09
C GLN A 90 -6.71 8.37 -3.96
N SER A 91 -6.32 7.72 -2.87
CA SER A 91 -4.92 7.36 -2.63
C SER A 91 -4.45 6.26 -3.56
N ILE A 92 -5.27 5.22 -3.72
CA ILE A 92 -5.01 4.14 -4.68
C ILE A 92 -4.85 4.73 -6.08
N GLN A 93 -5.74 5.65 -6.49
CA GLN A 93 -5.66 6.28 -7.80
C GLN A 93 -4.35 7.05 -7.96
N SER A 94 -3.99 7.90 -7.00
CA SER A 94 -2.77 8.73 -7.06
C SER A 94 -1.50 7.88 -7.09
N VAL A 95 -1.39 6.89 -6.20
CA VAL A 95 -0.23 5.97 -6.13
C VAL A 95 -0.16 5.11 -7.40
N SER A 96 -1.28 4.55 -7.87
CA SER A 96 -1.32 3.76 -9.10
C SER A 96 -0.83 4.57 -10.30
N GLN A 97 -1.21 5.85 -10.41
CA GLN A 97 -0.74 6.72 -11.48
C GLN A 97 0.77 7.00 -11.38
N ALA A 98 1.31 7.23 -10.19
CA ALA A 98 2.76 7.39 -9.99
C ALA A 98 3.55 6.15 -10.40
N LEU A 99 3.06 4.96 -10.04
CA LEU A 99 3.69 3.68 -10.42
C LEU A 99 3.62 3.43 -11.93
N LYS A 100 2.48 3.71 -12.57
CA LYS A 100 2.33 3.61 -14.03
C LYS A 100 3.28 4.55 -14.79
N LYS A 101 3.43 5.80 -14.32
CA LYS A 101 4.41 6.76 -14.86
C LYS A 101 5.85 6.26 -14.74
N SER A 102 6.12 5.38 -13.77
CA SER A 102 7.42 4.76 -13.54
C SER A 102 7.62 3.45 -14.32
N GLY A 103 6.70 3.09 -15.22
CA GLY A 103 6.82 1.91 -16.08
C GLY A 103 6.19 0.63 -15.54
N MET A 104 5.39 0.71 -14.45
CA MET A 104 4.71 -0.47 -13.91
C MET A 104 3.72 -1.06 -14.94
N ALA A 105 3.86 -2.35 -15.23
CA ALA A 105 2.92 -3.08 -16.06
C ALA A 105 1.58 -3.27 -15.34
N SER A 106 0.45 -3.14 -16.06
CA SER A 106 -0.89 -3.30 -15.49
C SER A 106 -1.13 -4.68 -14.86
N SER A 107 -0.45 -5.73 -15.33
CA SER A 107 -0.53 -7.08 -14.77
C SER A 107 0.14 -7.22 -13.39
N SER A 108 1.00 -6.27 -13.03
CA SER A 108 1.78 -6.28 -11.78
C SER A 108 1.06 -5.59 -10.63
N VAL A 109 -0.18 -5.10 -10.81
CA VAL A 109 -0.95 -4.42 -9.76
C VAL A 109 -2.32 -5.05 -9.54
N LYS A 110 -2.67 -5.22 -8.27
CA LYS A 110 -4.04 -5.49 -7.82
C LYS A 110 -4.50 -4.34 -6.94
N SER A 111 -5.67 -3.79 -7.24
CA SER A 111 -6.24 -2.68 -6.48
C SER A 111 -7.62 -3.04 -5.95
N LYS A 112 -7.91 -2.71 -4.69
CA LYS A 112 -9.27 -2.77 -4.15
C LYS A 112 -9.51 -1.58 -3.21
N ALA A 113 -10.37 -0.66 -3.62
CA ALA A 113 -10.82 0.42 -2.75
C ALA A 113 -11.75 -0.15 -1.68
N TYR A 114 -11.47 0.16 -0.42
CA TYR A 114 -12.35 -0.20 0.70
C TYR A 114 -13.29 0.94 1.08
N TRP A 115 -12.85 2.18 0.86
CA TRP A 115 -13.66 3.35 1.16
C TRP A 115 -13.31 4.56 0.28
N SER A 116 -14.21 5.55 0.26
CA SER A 116 -14.02 6.85 -0.40
C SER A 116 -14.84 7.91 0.33
N PRO A 117 -14.32 9.14 0.53
CA PRO A 117 -15.08 10.23 1.14
C PRO A 117 -16.44 10.43 0.48
N GLY A 118 -17.51 10.48 1.30
CA GLY A 118 -18.88 10.70 0.83
C GLY A 118 -19.50 9.51 0.08
N LYS A 119 -18.91 8.32 0.15
CA LYS A 119 -19.46 7.08 -0.43
C LYS A 119 -19.68 6.03 0.66
N SER A 120 -20.82 5.36 0.59
CA SER A 120 -21.16 4.20 1.43
C SER A 120 -21.27 2.95 0.55
N GLY A 121 -20.86 1.79 1.06
CA GLY A 121 -21.04 0.50 0.38
C GLY A 121 -20.24 0.33 -0.91
N LEU A 122 -18.92 0.58 -0.86
CA LEU A 122 -18.03 0.20 -1.95
C LEU A 122 -17.94 -1.34 -2.04
N ASP A 123 -17.88 -1.87 -3.26
CA ASP A 123 -17.82 -3.31 -3.59
C ASP A 123 -16.37 -3.83 -3.65
#